data_AF-A0A931EMV0-F1
#
_entry.id   AF-A0A931EMV0-F1
#
_cell.length_a   1.000
_cell.length_b   1.000
_cell.length_c   1.000
_cell.angle_alpha   90.00
_cell.angle_beta   90.00
_cell.angle_gamma   90.00
#
_symmetry.space_group_name_H-M   'P 1'
#
loop_
_entity.id
_entity.type
_entity.pdbx_description
1 polymer ?
#
loop_
_entity_poly.entity_id
_entity_poly.type
_entity_poly.pdbx_seq_one_letter_code
_entity_poly.pdbx_strand_id
1 'polypeptide(L)' 'MQRLLEVMRRLRAPDGCPWDKEQTHLSLRPYMLEEAAEAVDAMTAGKPDDLAEELGDVLLQVAF' A
#
# COMPACT_ATOMS: atom_id res chain seq x y z
N MET A 1 -4.91 8.45 -9.93
CA MET A 1 -5.72 8.09 -8.76
C MET A 1 -6.91 7.18 -9.09
N GLN A 2 -7.75 7.47 -10.09
CA GLN A 2 -8.95 6.65 -10.39
C GLN A 2 -8.67 5.14 -10.56
N ARG A 3 -7.62 4.79 -11.31
CA ARG A 3 -7.21 3.40 -11.51
C ARG A 3 -6.85 2.68 -10.20
N LEU A 4 -6.20 3.36 -9.25
CA LEU A 4 -5.85 2.80 -7.94
C LEU A 4 -7.11 2.45 -7.15
N LEU A 5 -8.05 3.39 -7.07
CA LEU A 5 -9.33 3.18 -6.38
C LEU A 5 -10.18 2.10 -7.04
N GLU A 6 -10.11 1.97 -8.37
CA GLU A 6 -10.77 0.89 -9.10
C GLU A 6 -10.18 -0.47 -8.77
N VAL A 7 -8.85 -0.59 -8.73
CA VAL A 7 -8.16 -1.82 -8.30
C VAL A 7 -8.55 -2.17 -6.87
N MET A 8 -8.47 -1.21 -5.93
CA MET A 8 -8.84 -1.45 -4.53
C MET A 8 -10.30 -1.92 -4.41
N ARG A 9 -11.23 -1.28 -5.15
CA ARG A 9 -12.63 -1.70 -5.19
C ARG A 9 -12.80 -3.11 -5.75
N ARG A 10 -12.04 -3.48 -6.79
CA ARG A 10 -12.10 -4.83 -7.38
C ARG A 10 -11.58 -5.88 -6.40
N LEU A 11 -10.46 -5.62 -5.73
CA LEU A 11 -9.86 -6.52 -4.76
C LEU A 11 -10.79 -6.77 -3.57
N ARG A 12 -11.52 -5.74 -3.11
CA ARG A 12 -12.44 -5.83 -1.96
C ARG A 12 -13.90 -6.12 -2.35
N ALA A 13 -14.19 -6.40 -3.62
CA ALA A 13 -15.53 -6.75 -4.11
C ALA A 13 -16.03 -8.07 -3.48
N PRO A 14 -17.34 -8.39 -3.53
CA PRO A 14 -17.87 -9.65 -2.98
C PRO A 14 -17.15 -10.90 -3.50
N ASP A 15 -16.78 -10.91 -4.79
CA ASP A 15 -16.02 -11.94 -5.50
C ASP A 15 -14.50 -11.64 -5.58
N GLY A 16 -14.03 -10.66 -4.81
CA GLY A 16 -12.63 -10.23 -4.76
C GLY A 16 -11.75 -11.14 -3.91
N CYS A 17 -10.52 -10.68 -3.66
CA CYS A 17 -9.52 -11.39 -2.87
C CYS A 17 -9.99 -11.54 -1.40
N PRO A 18 -10.03 -12.77 -0.84
CA PRO A 18 -10.45 -12.98 0.54
C PRO A 18 -9.59 -12.22 1.55
N TRP A 19 -8.27 -12.18 1.33
CA TRP A 19 -7.34 -11.50 2.24
C TRP A 19 -7.61 -10.00 2.29
N ASP A 20 -7.76 -9.32 1.15
CA ASP A 20 -8.01 -7.87 1.08
C ASP A 20 -9.36 -7.48 1.73
N LYS A 21 -10.36 -8.37 1.66
CA LYS A 21 -11.66 -8.15 2.28
C LYS A 21 -11.62 -8.22 3.80
N GLU A 22 -10.77 -9.09 4.35
CA GLU A 22 -10.61 -9.29 5.80
C GLU A 22 -9.78 -8.18 6.46
N GLN A 23 -9.04 -7.40 5.67
CA GLN A 23 -8.18 -6.36 6.20
C GLN A 23 -8.95 -5.15 6.76
N THR A 24 -8.35 -4.52 7.77
CA THR A 24 -8.75 -3.26 8.39
C THR A 24 -7.51 -2.39 8.56
N HIS A 25 -7.65 -1.09 8.78
CA HIS A 25 -6.47 -0.26 9.09
C HIS A 25 -5.70 -0.76 10.32
N LEU A 26 -6.35 -1.43 11.28
CA LEU A 26 -5.68 -2.01 12.44
C LEU A 26 -4.87 -3.26 12.09
N SER A 27 -5.37 -4.13 11.20
CA SER A 27 -4.61 -5.30 10.73
C SER A 27 -3.47 -4.90 9.82
N LEU A 28 -3.60 -3.78 9.11
CA LEU A 28 -2.58 -3.27 8.19
C LEU A 28 -1.50 -2.39 8.83
N ARG A 29 -1.66 -2.00 10.11
CA ARG A 29 -0.68 -1.20 10.86
C ARG A 29 0.78 -1.68 10.73
N PRO A 30 1.13 -2.98 10.86
CA PRO A 30 2.53 -3.40 10.72
C PRO A 30 3.09 -3.09 9.34
N TYR A 31 2.32 -3.33 8.27
CA TYR A 31 2.75 -3.03 6.91
C TYR A 31 2.94 -1.52 6.72
N MET A 32 2.01 -0.67 7.18
CA MET A 32 2.21 0.79 7.12
C MET A 32 3.52 1.25 7.79
N LEU A 33 3.93 0.61 8.89
CA LEU A 33 5.19 0.94 9.54
C LEU A 33 6.41 0.48 8.72
N GLU A 34 6.32 -0.71 8.11
CA GLU A 34 7.35 -1.31 7.26
C GLU A 34 7.58 -0.46 6.00
N GLU A 35 6.55 -0.24 5.17
CA GLU A 35 6.66 0.52 3.91
C GLU A 35 7.14 1.97 4.17
N ALA A 36 6.71 2.58 5.27
CA ALA A 36 7.15 3.93 5.63
C ALA A 36 8.63 3.96 6.03
N ALA A 37 9.14 2.91 6.67
CA ALA A 37 10.55 2.78 7.00
C ALA A 37 11.37 2.52 5.73
N GLU A 38 10.90 1.64 4.84
CA GLU A 38 11.56 1.35 3.56
C GLU A 38 11.62 2.60 2.67
N ALA A 39 10.55 3.40 2.62
CA ALA A 39 10.57 4.69 1.91
C ALA A 39 11.64 5.64 2.47
N VAL A 40 11.81 5.73 3.79
CA VAL A 40 12.86 6.55 4.43
C VAL A 40 14.25 6.03 4.11
N ASP A 41 14.43 4.71 4.08
CA ASP A 41 15.69 4.07 3.72
C ASP A 41 16.03 4.33 2.25
N ALA A 42 15.06 4.24 1.34
CA ALA A 42 15.22 4.56 -0.08
C ALA A 42 15.57 6.04 -0.31
N MET A 43 14.94 6.96 0.43
CA MET A 43 15.32 8.39 0.43
C MET A 43 16.78 8.56 0.85
N THR A 44 17.20 7.89 1.93
CA THR A 44 18.55 7.98 2.47
C THR A 44 19.60 7.37 1.52
N ALA A 45 19.25 6.26 0.86
CA ALA A 45 20.10 5.59 -0.11
C ALA A 45 20.20 6.33 -1.46
N GLY A 46 19.36 7.35 -1.69
CA GLY A 46 19.33 8.10 -2.94
C GLY A 46 18.87 7.27 -4.13
N LYS A 47 17.97 6.30 -3.90
CA LYS A 47 17.45 5.38 -4.92
C LYS A 47 16.03 5.79 -5.32
N PRO A 48 15.85 6.51 -6.44
CA PRO A 48 14.55 7.06 -6.81
C PRO A 48 13.53 6.00 -7.25
N ASP A 49 13.99 4.88 -7.81
CA ASP A 49 13.10 3.79 -8.24
C ASP A 49 12.52 3.06 -7.01
N ASP A 50 13.39 2.61 -6.08
CA ASP A 50 12.98 2.05 -4.79
C ASP A 50 12.04 3.03 -4.06
N LEU A 51 12.39 4.33 -3.99
CA LEU A 51 11.52 5.31 -3.34
C LEU A 51 10.12 5.41 -3.97
N ALA A 52 10.02 5.30 -5.29
CA ALA A 52 8.73 5.34 -5.97
C ALA A 52 7.89 4.08 -5.71
N GLU A 53 8.53 2.93 -5.54
CA GLU A 53 7.92 1.67 -5.14
C GLU A 53 7.31 1.79 -3.74
N GLU A 54 8.13 2.11 -2.74
CA GLU A 54 7.68 2.18 -1.34
C GLU A 54 6.62 3.26 -1.10
N LEU A 55 6.74 4.42 -1.76
CA LEU A 55 5.70 5.44 -1.70
C LEU A 55 4.39 5.00 -2.37
N GLY A 56 4.47 4.09 -3.35
CA GLY A 56 3.33 3.41 -3.94
C GLY A 56 2.62 2.51 -2.92
N ASP A 57 3.38 1.77 -2.12
CA ASP A 57 2.84 0.88 -1.09
C ASP A 57 2.23 1.66 0.08
N VAL A 58 2.87 2.76 0.51
CA VAL A 58 2.25 3.71 1.45
C VAL A 58 0.96 4.31 0.85
N LEU A 59 0.94 4.62 -0.45
CA LEU A 59 -0.26 5.14 -1.10
C LEU A 59 -1.39 4.11 -1.18
N LEU A 60 -1.08 2.81 -1.30
CA LEU A 60 -2.08 1.74 -1.21
C LEU A 60 -2.78 1.75 0.15
N GLN A 61 -2.05 2.01 1.25
CA GLN A 61 -2.62 2.12 2.59
C GLN A 61 -3.57 3.32 2.75
N VAL A 62 -3.34 4.41 2.02
CA VAL A 62 -4.23 5.59 1.99
C VAL A 62 -5.50 5.31 1.18
N ALA A 63 -5.39 4.52 0.12
CA ALA A 63 -6.52 4.15 -0.75
C ALA A 63 -7.38 3.01 -0.20
N PHE A 64 -6.85 2.24 0.75
CA PHE A 64 -7.48 1.08 1.40
C PHE A 64 -8.76 1.42 2.15
#